data_AF-A0A351UUA1-F1
#
_entry.id   AF-A0A351UUA1-F1
#
_cell.length_a   1.000
_cell.length_b   1.000
_cell.length_c   1.000
_cell.angle_alpha   90.00
_cell.angle_beta   90.00
_cell.angle_gamma   90.00
#
_symmetry.space_group_name_H-M   'P 1'
#
loop_
_entity.id
_entity.type
_entity.pdbx_description
1 polymer ?
#
loop_
_entity_poly.entity_id
_entity_poly.type
_entity_poly.pdbx_seq_one_letter_code
_entity_poly.pdbx_strand_id
1 'polypeptide(L)'
;IFGSYIGKERSLLGEAVNVAVLDTFVAIVAGLIIFPACFSFGVDAGSGPSLIFITLPNIFNHISLGRLWGSLFFVFMAFAAFSTVLAVFENILSCTMDLSGWSRRKAALFNTVLMILLSLPCVLGYNIWSSFMPFGDGSAVLDLEDFIVSNILLPLGSLIYLLFCV
;
A
#
# COMPACT_ATOMS: atom_id res chain seq x y z
N ILE A 1 -1.48 3.63 -17.20
CA ILE A 1 -0.02 3.67 -17.44
C ILE A 1 0.55 2.27 -17.69
N PHE A 2 0.47 1.28 -16.79
CA PHE A 2 0.97 -0.06 -17.15
C PHE A 2 0.26 -0.69 -18.35
N GLY A 3 -1.06 -0.45 -18.48
CA GLY A 3 -1.80 -0.81 -19.69
C GLY A 3 -1.35 -0.09 -20.97
N SER A 4 -0.68 1.06 -20.90
CA SER A 4 -0.11 1.70 -22.10
C SER A 4 1.24 1.11 -22.51
N TYR A 5 1.85 0.28 -21.66
CA TYR A 5 3.09 -0.44 -21.95
C TYR A 5 2.87 -1.89 -22.40
N ILE A 6 1.62 -2.38 -22.41
CA ILE A 6 1.30 -3.75 -22.82
C ILE A 6 1.28 -3.88 -24.35
N GLY A 7 1.85 -4.98 -24.86
CA GLY A 7 1.79 -5.33 -26.29
C GLY A 7 0.37 -5.68 -26.73
N LYS A 8 0.07 -5.48 -28.02
CA LYS A 8 -1.28 -5.69 -28.59
C LYS A 8 -1.72 -7.17 -28.60
N GLU A 9 -0.78 -8.09 -28.41
CA GLU A 9 -1.01 -9.53 -28.31
C GLU A 9 -1.75 -9.99 -27.03
N ARG A 10 -1.88 -9.14 -26.00
CA ARG A 10 -2.56 -9.50 -24.74
C ARG A 10 -3.95 -8.90 -24.65
N SER A 11 -4.93 -9.70 -24.21
CA SER A 11 -6.28 -9.19 -23.93
C SER A 11 -6.30 -8.45 -22.59
N LEU A 12 -6.62 -7.16 -22.61
CA LEU A 12 -6.72 -6.34 -21.40
C LEU A 12 -7.72 -6.90 -20.38
N LEU A 13 -8.86 -7.41 -20.85
CA LEU A 13 -9.90 -7.97 -19.99
C LEU A 13 -9.43 -9.25 -19.29
N GLY A 14 -8.75 -10.15 -20.00
CA GLY A 14 -8.22 -11.39 -19.41
C GLY A 14 -7.16 -11.11 -18.34
N GLU A 15 -6.24 -10.18 -18.59
CA GLU A 15 -5.23 -9.77 -17.62
C GLU A 15 -5.86 -9.10 -16.38
N ALA A 16 -6.86 -8.23 -16.58
CA ALA A 16 -7.56 -7.58 -15.48
C ALA A 16 -8.28 -8.58 -14.56
N VAL A 17 -8.97 -9.57 -15.15
CA VAL A 17 -9.66 -10.63 -14.39
C VAL A 17 -8.65 -11.48 -13.62
N ASN A 18 -7.53 -11.87 -14.23
CA ASN A 18 -6.49 -12.65 -13.55
C ASN A 18 -5.91 -11.90 -12.35
N VAL A 19 -5.61 -10.61 -12.51
CA VAL A 19 -5.09 -9.77 -11.41
C VAL A 19 -6.11 -9.69 -10.28
N ALA A 20 -7.38 -9.42 -10.57
CA ALA A 20 -8.43 -9.31 -9.56
C ALA A 20 -8.65 -10.63 -8.79
N VAL A 21 -8.63 -11.76 -9.49
CA VAL A 21 -8.79 -13.10 -8.87
C VAL A 21 -7.61 -13.43 -7.97
N LEU A 22 -6.37 -13.20 -8.44
CA LEU A 22 -5.17 -13.47 -7.66
C LEU A 22 -5.10 -12.58 -6.42
N ASP A 23 -5.38 -11.28 -6.56
CA ASP A 23 -5.41 -10.32 -5.44
C ASP A 23 -6.44 -10.74 -4.38
N THR A 24 -7.67 -11.05 -4.81
CA THR A 24 -8.74 -11.51 -3.92
C THR A 24 -8.37 -12.82 -3.21
N PHE A 25 -7.80 -13.77 -3.94
CA PHE A 25 -7.37 -15.05 -3.37
C PHE A 25 -6.31 -14.85 -2.28
N VAL A 26 -5.29 -14.04 -2.55
CA VAL A 26 -4.22 -13.74 -1.58
C VAL A 26 -4.80 -13.01 -0.36
N ALA A 27 -5.72 -12.07 -0.55
CA ALA A 27 -6.38 -11.35 0.53
C ALA A 27 -7.18 -12.29 1.45
N ILE A 28 -7.92 -13.26 0.89
CA ILE A 28 -8.66 -14.26 1.66
C ILE A 28 -7.70 -15.14 2.47
N VAL A 29 -6.63 -15.63 1.85
CA VAL A 29 -5.63 -16.46 2.53
C VAL A 29 -4.96 -15.69 3.66
N ALA A 30 -4.60 -14.42 3.44
CA ALA A 30 -4.04 -13.56 4.48
C ALA A 30 -5.00 -13.37 5.66
N GLY A 31 -6.29 -13.12 5.38
CA GLY A 31 -7.32 -13.01 6.43
C GLY A 31 -7.48 -14.29 7.24
N LEU A 32 -7.48 -15.46 6.59
CA LEU A 32 -7.55 -16.76 7.26
C LEU A 32 -6.33 -17.07 8.13
N ILE A 33 -5.18 -16.43 7.89
CA ILE A 33 -3.99 -16.56 8.73
C ILE A 33 -4.03 -15.56 9.89
N ILE A 34 -4.37 -14.29 9.61
CA ILE A 34 -4.29 -13.20 10.58
C ILE A 34 -5.38 -13.28 11.64
N PHE A 35 -6.65 -13.50 11.26
CA PHE A 35 -7.75 -13.47 12.24
C PHE A 35 -7.63 -14.57 13.31
N PRO A 36 -7.39 -15.85 12.97
CA PRO A 36 -7.21 -16.89 14.00
C PRO A 36 -6.02 -16.63 14.91
N ALA A 37 -4.94 -16.09 14.36
CA ALA A 37 -3.78 -15.70 15.17
C ALA A 37 -4.11 -14.58 16.15
N CYS A 38 -4.84 -13.54 15.71
CA CYS A 38 -5.28 -12.46 16.58
C CYS A 38 -6.10 -12.99 17.76
N PHE A 39 -7.09 -13.85 17.50
CA PHE A 39 -7.91 -14.47 18.55
C PHE A 39 -7.10 -15.41 19.46
N SER A 40 -6.13 -16.15 18.92
CA SER A 40 -5.31 -17.07 19.72
C SER A 40 -4.33 -16.34 20.65
N PHE A 41 -3.84 -15.17 20.26
CA PHE A 41 -2.87 -14.37 21.04
C PHE A 41 -3.51 -13.20 21.79
N GLY A 42 -4.84 -13.05 21.72
CA GLY A 42 -5.56 -11.96 22.38
C GLY A 42 -5.23 -10.57 21.82
N VAL A 43 -4.80 -10.50 20.55
CA VAL A 43 -4.53 -9.24 19.86
C VAL A 43 -5.82 -8.72 19.25
N ASP A 44 -6.12 -7.43 19.44
CA ASP A 44 -7.27 -6.80 18.82
C ASP A 44 -7.07 -6.67 17.30
N ALA A 45 -7.91 -7.35 16.52
CA ALA A 45 -7.88 -7.30 15.05
C ALA A 45 -8.18 -5.89 14.49
N GLY A 46 -8.70 -4.98 15.33
CA GLY A 46 -8.92 -3.57 15.02
C GLY A 46 -7.70 -2.66 15.21
N SER A 47 -6.51 -3.18 15.57
CA SER A 47 -5.31 -2.37 15.88
C SER A 47 -4.68 -1.62 14.68
N GLY A 48 -5.37 -1.57 13.54
CA GLY A 48 -4.95 -0.82 12.37
C GLY A 48 -3.63 -1.31 11.75
N PRO A 49 -2.84 -0.41 11.14
CA PRO A 49 -1.59 -0.75 10.43
C PRO A 49 -0.55 -1.47 11.29
N SER A 50 -0.58 -1.27 12.61
CA SER A 50 0.35 -1.90 13.56
C SER A 50 0.10 -3.39 13.77
N LEU A 51 -1.08 -3.90 13.40
CA LEU A 51 -1.54 -5.26 13.68
C LEU A 51 -0.57 -6.33 13.19
N ILE A 52 -0.04 -6.16 11.97
CA ILE A 52 0.89 -7.10 11.34
C ILE A 52 2.20 -7.18 12.13
N PHE A 53 2.67 -6.05 12.65
CA PHE A 53 3.92 -5.95 13.41
C PHE A 53 3.78 -6.42 14.86
N ILE A 54 2.57 -6.58 15.37
CA ILE A 54 2.29 -7.15 16.70
C ILE A 54 1.96 -8.64 16.58
N THR A 55 1.04 -8.99 15.70
CA THR A 55 0.48 -10.36 15.59
C THR A 55 1.50 -11.33 15.02
N LEU A 56 2.18 -10.98 13.93
CA LEU A 56 3.06 -11.94 13.24
C LEU A 56 4.32 -12.30 14.03
N PRO A 57 5.03 -11.37 14.69
CA PRO A 57 6.13 -11.75 15.57
C PRO A 57 5.70 -12.67 16.72
N ASN A 58 4.49 -12.47 17.27
CA ASN A 58 3.95 -13.37 18.28
C ASN A 58 3.70 -14.77 17.74
N ILE A 59 3.16 -14.93 16.52
CA ILE A 59 3.04 -16.23 15.85
C ILE A 59 4.42 -16.88 15.69
N PHE A 60 5.39 -16.11 15.16
CA PHE A 60 6.72 -16.65 14.90
C PHE A 60 7.41 -17.11 16.18
N ASN A 61 7.21 -16.45 17.32
CA ASN A 61 7.77 -16.91 18.60
C ASN A 61 7.21 -18.27 19.08
N HIS A 62 6.01 -18.66 18.64
CA HIS A 62 5.36 -19.91 19.06
C HIS A 62 5.59 -21.08 18.11
N ILE A 63 6.25 -20.86 16.97
CA ILE A 63 6.61 -21.93 16.02
C ILE A 63 8.09 -22.28 16.13
N SER A 64 8.41 -23.56 15.92
CA SER A 64 9.81 -23.99 15.78
C SER A 64 10.47 -23.24 14.62
N LEU A 65 11.72 -22.80 14.81
CA LEU A 65 12.45 -21.96 13.83
C LEU A 65 11.75 -20.62 13.52
N GLY A 66 10.97 -20.08 14.46
CA GLY A 66 10.30 -18.79 14.36
C GLY A 66 11.12 -17.66 13.77
N ARG A 67 12.37 -17.51 14.22
CA ARG A 67 13.28 -16.49 13.71
C ARG A 67 13.53 -16.64 12.21
N LEU A 68 13.69 -17.86 11.70
CA LEU A 68 13.91 -18.11 10.27
C LEU A 68 12.67 -17.72 9.47
N TRP A 69 11.50 -18.21 9.86
CA TRP A 69 10.23 -17.94 9.18
C TRP A 69 9.85 -16.47 9.22
N GLY A 70 10.02 -15.81 10.37
CA GLY A 70 9.79 -14.38 10.51
C GLY A 70 10.74 -13.54 9.65
N SER A 71 12.02 -13.93 9.59
CA SER A 71 13.00 -13.25 8.72
C SER A 71 12.60 -13.35 7.25
N LEU A 72 12.27 -14.55 6.77
CA LEU A 72 11.83 -14.77 5.39
C LEU A 72 10.56 -14.00 5.07
N PHE A 73 9.59 -13.98 5.99
CA PHE A 73 8.35 -13.26 5.83
C PHE A 73 8.58 -11.75 5.64
N PHE A 74 9.35 -11.11 6.52
CA PHE A 74 9.63 -9.67 6.40
C PHE A 74 10.46 -9.34 5.15
N VAL A 75 11.35 -10.23 4.72
CA VAL A 75 12.07 -10.07 3.45
C VAL A 75 11.10 -10.10 2.27
N PHE A 76 10.20 -11.07 2.20
CA PHE A 76 9.19 -11.14 1.13
C PHE A 76 8.22 -9.96 1.17
N MET A 77 7.77 -9.56 2.36
CA MET A 77 6.96 -8.36 2.55
C MET A 77 7.67 -7.11 2.03
N ALA A 78 8.96 -6.95 2.32
CA ALA A 78 9.74 -5.81 1.84
C ALA A 78 9.82 -5.80 0.30
N PHE A 79 10.03 -6.95 -0.34
CA PHE A 79 10.00 -7.04 -1.81
C PHE A 79 8.63 -6.72 -2.40
N ALA A 80 7.54 -7.20 -1.77
CA ALA A 80 6.18 -6.92 -2.21
C ALA A 80 5.78 -5.44 -2.02
N ALA A 81 6.19 -4.82 -0.91
CA ALA A 81 6.01 -3.39 -0.68
C ALA A 81 6.83 -2.58 -1.70
N PHE A 82 8.08 -2.98 -1.95
CA PHE A 82 8.97 -2.29 -2.87
C PHE A 82 8.45 -2.32 -4.31
N SER A 83 7.95 -3.46 -4.80
CA SER A 83 7.36 -3.56 -6.14
C SER A 83 6.14 -2.65 -6.30
N THR A 84 5.30 -2.55 -5.27
CA THR A 84 4.12 -1.66 -5.26
C THR A 84 4.54 -0.18 -5.30
N VAL A 85 5.53 0.21 -4.49
CA VAL A 85 6.06 1.58 -4.47
C VAL A 85 6.68 1.95 -5.81
N LEU A 86 7.46 1.04 -6.43
CA LEU A 86 8.02 1.27 -7.77
C LEU A 86 6.91 1.50 -8.81
N ALA A 87 5.83 0.74 -8.73
CA ALA A 87 4.71 0.86 -9.66
C ALA A 87 4.02 2.23 -9.55
N VAL A 88 3.78 2.70 -8.33
CA VAL A 88 3.20 4.03 -8.05
C VAL A 88 4.18 5.15 -8.43
N PHE A 89 5.47 4.97 -8.12
CA PHE A 89 6.50 5.96 -8.45
C PHE A 89 6.63 6.17 -9.95
N GLU A 90 6.62 5.10 -10.75
CA GLU A 90 6.66 5.20 -12.21
C GLU A 90 5.43 5.94 -12.76
N ASN A 91 4.26 5.78 -12.14
CA ASN A 91 3.06 6.54 -12.52
C ASN A 91 3.25 8.05 -12.32
N ILE A 92 3.70 8.45 -11.13
CA ILE A 92 3.99 9.87 -10.82
C ILE A 92 5.09 10.40 -11.73
N LEU A 93 6.14 9.60 -11.98
CA LEU A 93 7.24 9.95 -12.87
C LEU A 93 6.77 10.24 -14.30
N SER A 94 5.98 9.34 -14.89
CA SER A 94 5.41 9.52 -16.23
C SER A 94 4.55 10.78 -16.30
N CYS A 95 3.64 10.99 -15.35
CA CYS A 95 2.83 12.22 -15.30
C CYS A 95 3.69 13.49 -15.20
N THR A 96 4.71 13.51 -14.33
CA THR A 96 5.60 14.67 -14.21
C THR A 96 6.38 14.91 -15.50
N MET A 97 6.89 13.87 -16.17
CA MET A 97 7.61 14.00 -17.43
C MET A 97 6.71 14.56 -18.54
N ASP A 98 5.48 14.06 -18.65
CA ASP A 98 4.52 14.49 -19.68
C ASP A 98 4.07 15.94 -19.48
N LEU A 99 3.86 16.38 -18.24
CA LEU A 99 3.41 17.74 -17.93
C LEU A 99 4.54 18.79 -17.98
N SER A 100 5.74 18.43 -17.55
CA SER A 100 6.86 19.38 -17.40
C SER A 100 7.88 19.34 -18.55
N GLY A 101 7.84 18.29 -19.38
CA GLY A 101 8.84 18.05 -20.42
C GLY A 101 10.25 17.76 -19.88
N TRP A 102 10.39 17.44 -18.59
CA TRP A 102 11.69 17.20 -17.96
C TRP A 102 12.28 15.85 -18.36
N SER A 103 13.62 15.77 -18.35
CA SER A 103 14.31 14.50 -18.52
C SER A 103 14.07 13.57 -17.33
N ARG A 104 14.05 12.26 -17.59
CA ARG A 104 13.74 11.22 -16.59
C ARG A 104 14.53 11.36 -15.28
N ARG A 105 15.83 11.68 -15.38
CA ARG A 105 16.69 11.86 -14.18
C ARG A 105 16.26 13.04 -13.32
N LYS A 106 15.88 14.17 -13.96
CA LYS A 106 15.46 15.37 -13.24
C LYS A 106 14.09 15.16 -12.59
N ALA A 107 13.14 14.57 -13.33
CA ALA A 107 11.82 14.23 -12.80
C ALA A 107 11.91 13.22 -11.64
N ALA A 108 12.77 12.20 -11.76
CA ALA A 108 12.98 11.22 -10.70
C ALA A 108 13.52 11.85 -9.43
N LEU A 109 14.60 12.64 -9.51
CA LEU A 109 15.18 13.29 -8.33
C LEU A 109 14.17 14.22 -7.65
N PHE A 110 13.43 15.01 -8.43
CA PHE A 110 12.41 15.91 -7.91
C PHE A 110 11.28 15.14 -7.20
N ASN A 111 10.72 14.11 -7.86
CA ASN A 111 9.65 13.30 -7.28
C ASN A 111 10.11 12.54 -6.02
N THR A 112 11.36 12.06 -5.98
CA THR A 112 11.91 11.40 -4.79
C THR A 112 11.99 12.35 -3.60
N VAL A 113 12.51 13.57 -3.81
CA VAL A 113 12.58 14.59 -2.74
C VAL A 113 11.19 14.98 -2.28
N LEU A 114 10.26 15.17 -3.22
CA LEU A 114 8.87 15.54 -2.91
C LEU A 114 8.16 14.44 -2.12
N MET A 115 8.34 13.16 -2.48
CA MET A 115 7.78 12.03 -1.73
C MET A 115 8.33 11.93 -0.32
N ILE A 116 9.64 12.13 -0.13
CA ILE A 116 10.22 12.15 1.22
C ILE A 116 9.55 13.24 2.05
N LEU A 117 9.48 14.46 1.52
CA LEU A 117 8.85 15.59 2.22
C LEU A 117 7.37 15.34 2.53
N LEU A 118 6.61 14.80 1.58
CA LEU A 118 5.18 14.48 1.77
C LEU A 118 4.95 13.31 2.72
N SER A 119 5.92 12.40 2.90
CA SER A 119 5.82 11.30 3.87
C SER A 119 6.17 11.70 5.30
N LEU A 120 6.86 12.83 5.50
CA LEU A 120 7.25 13.31 6.84
C LEU A 120 6.06 13.57 7.78
N PRO A 121 4.96 14.21 7.36
CA PRO A 121 3.77 14.39 8.20
C PRO A 121 3.24 13.08 8.78
N CYS A 122 3.17 12.02 7.97
CA CYS A 122 2.78 10.68 8.42
C CYS A 122 3.72 10.13 9.51
N VAL A 123 5.04 10.19 9.29
CA VAL A 123 6.03 9.69 10.26
C VAL A 123 6.01 10.51 11.55
N LEU A 124 5.90 11.83 11.44
CA LEU A 124 5.81 12.74 12.58
C LEU A 124 4.49 12.56 13.34
N GLY A 125 3.40 12.24 12.66
CA GLY A 125 2.09 11.95 13.26
C GLY A 125 2.13 10.79 14.26
N TYR A 126 2.96 9.78 14.02
CA TYR A 126 3.16 8.67 14.97
C TYR A 126 4.15 8.99 16.11
N ASN A 127 4.73 10.20 16.15
CA ASN A 127 5.74 10.58 17.12
C ASN A 127 5.44 11.98 17.71
N ILE A 128 6.06 13.02 17.17
CA ILE A 128 6.04 14.39 17.72
C ILE A 128 4.67 15.06 17.53
N TRP A 129 3.99 14.77 16.42
CA TRP A 129 2.65 15.28 16.10
C TRP A 129 1.53 14.33 16.53
N SER A 130 1.80 13.44 17.50
CA SER A 130 0.79 12.54 18.07
C SER A 130 -0.39 13.26 18.74
N SER A 131 -0.27 14.56 19.04
CA SER A 131 -1.36 15.41 19.52
C SER A 131 -2.30 15.92 18.41
N PHE A 132 -1.89 15.82 17.14
CA PHE A 132 -2.73 16.16 16.01
C PHE A 132 -3.58 14.95 15.62
N MET A 133 -4.80 14.93 16.15
CA MET A 133 -5.76 13.83 16.02
C MET A 133 -6.97 14.27 15.17
N PRO A 134 -6.90 14.13 13.84
CA PRO A 134 -7.91 14.68 12.91
C PRO A 134 -9.29 14.01 13.00
N PHE A 135 -9.37 12.76 13.46
CA PHE A 135 -10.62 11.99 13.58
C PHE A 135 -10.99 11.64 15.04
N GLY A 136 -10.36 12.28 16.02
CA GLY A 136 -10.57 12.02 17.46
C GLY A 136 -9.49 11.14 18.08
N ASP A 137 -9.68 10.78 19.35
CA ASP A 137 -8.66 10.13 20.19
C ASP A 137 -8.06 8.88 19.52
N GLY A 138 -6.74 8.91 19.33
CA GLY A 138 -5.98 7.81 18.74
C GLY A 138 -5.81 7.85 17.22
N SER A 139 -6.41 8.82 16.52
CA SER A 139 -6.18 9.02 15.08
C SER A 139 -4.84 9.69 14.80
N ALA A 140 -4.15 9.23 13.77
CA ALA A 140 -2.90 9.79 13.27
C ALA A 140 -3.13 10.57 11.97
N VAL A 141 -2.12 11.32 11.54
CA VAL A 141 -2.08 11.99 10.23
C VAL A 141 -2.31 10.99 9.08
N LEU A 142 -1.80 9.75 9.23
CA LEU A 142 -1.99 8.69 8.24
C LEU A 142 -3.47 8.38 8.00
N ASP A 143 -4.30 8.39 9.04
CA ASP A 143 -5.72 8.06 8.90
C ASP A 143 -6.45 9.11 8.05
N LEU A 144 -6.06 10.39 8.19
CA LEU A 144 -6.57 11.48 7.35
C LEU A 144 -6.15 11.32 5.88
N GLU A 145 -4.88 11.02 5.64
CA GLU A 145 -4.38 10.79 4.29
C GLU A 145 -5.05 9.57 3.65
N ASP A 146 -5.19 8.46 4.38
CA ASP A 146 -5.89 7.26 3.92
C ASP A 146 -7.38 7.55 3.65
N PHE A 147 -8.06 8.30 4.51
CA PHE A 147 -9.45 8.66 4.26
C PHE A 147 -9.62 9.46 2.97
N ILE A 148 -8.78 10.48 2.75
CA ILE A 148 -8.84 11.31 1.54
C ILE A 148 -8.54 10.46 0.29
N VAL A 149 -7.53 9.61 0.34
CA VAL A 149 -7.13 8.83 -0.84
C VAL A 149 -8.09 7.66 -1.07
N SER A 150 -8.23 6.78 -0.08
CA SER A 150 -8.93 5.50 -0.19
C SER A 150 -10.45 5.64 -0.23
N ASN A 151 -11.03 6.61 0.49
CA ASN A 151 -12.49 6.77 0.55
C ASN A 151 -13.03 7.85 -0.40
N ILE A 152 -12.22 8.84 -0.79
CA ILE A 152 -12.68 9.95 -1.65
C ILE A 152 -12.06 9.85 -3.04
N LEU A 153 -10.73 9.96 -3.17
CA LEU A 153 -10.08 10.09 -4.48
C LEU A 153 -10.17 8.82 -5.33
N LEU A 154 -9.90 7.64 -4.76
CA LEU A 154 -9.94 6.38 -5.50
C LEU A 154 -11.36 6.05 -6.00
N PRO A 155 -12.43 6.09 -5.17
CA PRO A 155 -13.79 5.81 -5.65
C PRO A 155 -14.28 6.85 -6.66
N LEU A 156 -14.08 8.16 -6.40
CA LEU A 156 -14.49 9.20 -7.34
C LEU A 156 -13.72 9.12 -8.66
N GLY A 157 -12.41 8.91 -8.59
CA GLY A 157 -11.57 8.72 -9.78
C GLY A 157 -12.03 7.51 -10.60
N SER A 158 -12.34 6.39 -9.95
CA SER A 158 -12.87 5.21 -10.63
C SER A 158 -14.21 5.48 -11.33
N LEU A 159 -15.11 6.24 -10.71
CA LEU A 159 -16.39 6.62 -11.29
C LEU A 159 -16.22 7.51 -12.52
N ILE A 160 -15.33 8.50 -12.45
CA ILE A 160 -15.02 9.39 -13.59
C ILE A 160 -14.46 8.56 -14.75
N TYR A 161 -13.54 7.61 -14.49
CA TYR A 161 -13.02 6.72 -15.52
C TYR A 161 -14.12 5.85 -16.15
N LEU A 162 -15.01 5.27 -15.35
CA LEU A 162 -16.13 4.48 -15.87
C LEU A 162 -17.08 5.32 -16.74
N LEU A 163 -17.41 6.54 -16.33
CA LEU A 163 -18.28 7.43 -17.09
C LEU A 163 -17.63 7.91 -18.39
N PHE A 164 -16.30 8.06 -18.45
CA PHE A 164 -15.59 8.41 -19.68
C PHE A 164 -15.56 7.26 -20.70
N CYS A 165 -15.63 6.02 -20.23
CA CYS A 165 -15.64 4.83 -21.08
C CYS A 165 -17.02 4.52 -21.71
N VAL A 166 -18.09 5.18 -21.26
CA VAL A 166 -19.46 5.06 -21.79
C VAL A 166 -19.73 6.18 -22.78
#